data_AF-A6QWL5-F1
#
_entry.id   AF-A6QWL5-F1
#
_cell.length_a   1.000
_cell.length_b   1.000
_cell.length_c   1.000
_cell.angle_alpha   90.00
_cell.angle_beta   90.00
_cell.angle_gamma   90.00
#
_symmetry.space_group_name_H-M   'P 1'
#
loop_
_entity.id
_entity.type
_entity.pdbx_description
1 polymer ?
#
loop_
_entity_poly.entity_id
_entity_poly.type
_entity_poly.pdbx_seq_one_letter_code
_entity_poly.pdbx_strand_id
1 'polypeptide(L)'
;MFLSITQFLLARDEDAIRIISHLFLILQSLGYVRSDSRFVETASVNVIGYINLLRKAGKLELIPLYASLLPEDTAHMVLGNVLIDIVEPEDRERQVTIMKRLNINLSAIVECQWRLVISQADAKEDKTTTIRLKRSVIHQPKGLSRIGPIKKNLLGRRISHEDEYLIRCLEWHRYADDQLPNICPRGTHLYKRFMGAGRLAAARELFNRVRVNMVPADITGLGHSPFEILANGSENGFDELPSPVKASPTKSPRKSGIQRRRPLSSNIRAELYLQSHTMRDLEYLIAAFDSLETWAGQMDQYEHLSDKQQAKEFRKTLQVTIDTITERIEPLCGEWLSYPKDDAEATELEFIKSTYLPEVILAYHSALFFAGHTIGREVLTQCMMLSSVIASSPSLTNSFIASGRMCELVDALALSSIAMMSAKDSKLKKKLEDGASLDIWKIKPQQDVELV
;
A
#
# COMPACT_ATOMS: atom_id res chain seq x y z
N MET A 1 16.78 -28.53 -4.51
CA MET A 1 16.93 -29.56 -5.56
C MET A 1 17.73 -30.76 -5.02
N PHE A 2 17.25 -31.46 -3.98
CA PHE A 2 17.86 -32.70 -3.45
C PHE A 2 16.81 -33.71 -2.94
N LEU A 3 15.52 -33.46 -3.21
CA LEU A 3 14.39 -34.27 -2.71
C LEU A 3 13.77 -35.20 -3.77
N SER A 4 14.32 -35.26 -4.99
CA SER A 4 13.52 -35.66 -6.15
C SER A 4 13.43 -37.17 -6.43
N ILE A 5 14.26 -38.03 -5.83
CA ILE A 5 14.36 -39.44 -6.23
C ILE A 5 13.62 -40.38 -5.27
N THR A 6 13.62 -40.13 -3.96
CA THR A 6 12.87 -40.93 -2.97
C THR A 6 11.40 -40.50 -2.84
N GLN A 7 11.04 -39.26 -3.19
CA GLN A 7 9.64 -38.83 -3.24
C GLN A 7 8.83 -39.53 -4.35
N PHE A 8 9.46 -40.02 -5.42
CA PHE A 8 8.73 -40.54 -6.58
C PHE A 8 8.13 -41.94 -6.36
N LEU A 9 8.70 -42.74 -5.45
CA LEU A 9 8.25 -44.12 -5.19
C LEU A 9 7.12 -44.21 -4.16
N LEU A 10 7.04 -43.30 -3.19
CA LEU A 10 5.94 -43.22 -2.22
C LEU A 10 4.72 -42.44 -2.75
N ALA A 11 4.88 -41.65 -3.82
CA ALA A 11 3.85 -40.78 -4.39
C ALA A 11 2.70 -41.49 -5.15
N ARG A 12 2.69 -42.83 -5.27
CA ARG A 12 1.68 -43.54 -6.08
C ARG A 12 0.50 -44.14 -5.31
N ASP A 13 0.60 -44.29 -4.00
CA ASP A 13 -0.47 -44.88 -3.19
C ASP A 13 -0.90 -43.91 -2.09
N GLU A 14 -1.95 -43.12 -2.39
CA GLU A 14 -2.53 -42.15 -1.46
C GLU A 14 -3.07 -42.83 -0.18
N ASP A 15 -3.55 -44.07 -0.30
CA ASP A 15 -4.06 -44.85 0.82
C ASP A 15 -2.92 -45.30 1.74
N ALA A 16 -1.77 -45.69 1.18
CA ALA A 16 -0.59 -46.03 1.98
C ALA A 16 -0.08 -44.82 2.80
N ILE A 17 0.04 -43.65 2.18
CA ILE A 17 0.46 -42.42 2.88
C ILE A 17 -0.52 -42.08 4.01
N ARG A 18 -1.83 -42.20 3.75
CA ARG A 18 -2.88 -41.99 4.75
C ARG A 18 -2.73 -42.96 5.92
N ILE A 19 -2.64 -44.27 5.66
CA ILE A 19 -2.52 -45.30 6.69
C ILE A 19 -1.28 -45.07 7.55
N ILE A 20 -0.12 -44.81 6.93
CA ILE A 20 1.13 -44.56 7.65
C ILE A 20 1.01 -43.33 8.55
N SER A 21 0.43 -42.24 8.06
CA SER A 21 0.29 -40.99 8.81
C SER A 21 -0.67 -41.12 10.00
N HIS A 22 -1.78 -41.85 9.84
CA HIS A 22 -2.69 -42.17 10.95
C HIS A 22 -2.05 -43.11 11.96
N LEU A 23 -1.34 -44.14 11.50
CA LEU A 23 -0.62 -45.05 12.40
C LEU A 23 0.42 -44.28 13.22
N PHE A 24 1.17 -43.37 12.59
CA PHE A 24 2.13 -42.52 13.28
C PHE A 24 1.46 -41.64 14.35
N LEU A 25 0.34 -40.97 14.02
CA LEU A 25 -0.45 -40.20 14.99
C LEU A 25 -0.87 -41.04 16.20
N ILE A 26 -1.38 -42.26 15.97
CA ILE A 26 -1.80 -43.17 17.03
C ILE A 26 -0.59 -43.59 17.89
N LEU A 27 0.50 -44.06 17.26
CA LEU A 27 1.71 -44.47 17.98
C LEU A 27 2.31 -43.32 18.80
N GLN A 28 2.27 -42.09 18.30
CA GLN A 28 2.74 -40.91 19.00
C GLN A 28 1.86 -40.61 20.22
N SER A 29 0.54 -40.70 20.07
CA SER A 29 -0.40 -40.50 21.18
C SER A 29 -0.24 -41.53 22.31
N LEU A 30 0.21 -42.74 21.97
CA LEU A 30 0.48 -43.83 22.92
C LEU A 30 1.91 -43.79 23.49
N GLY A 31 2.78 -42.89 23.03
CA GLY A 31 4.17 -42.79 23.47
C GLY A 31 5.09 -43.90 22.94
N TYR A 32 4.69 -44.61 21.88
CA TYR A 32 5.48 -45.70 21.27
C TYR A 32 6.38 -45.25 20.11
N VAL A 33 6.46 -43.94 19.85
CA VAL A 33 7.29 -43.39 18.78
C VAL A 33 8.76 -43.39 19.17
N ARG A 34 9.59 -43.92 18.27
CA ARG A 34 11.05 -43.87 18.40
C ARG A 34 11.55 -42.44 18.18
N SER A 35 12.50 -42.01 19.01
CA SER A 35 13.09 -40.66 18.92
C SER A 35 14.39 -40.60 18.12
N ASP A 36 14.76 -41.67 17.39
CA ASP A 36 15.96 -41.64 16.55
C ASP A 36 15.76 -40.73 15.31
N SER A 37 16.77 -39.93 14.95
CA SER A 37 16.58 -38.88 13.93
C SER A 37 16.17 -39.44 12.57
N ARG A 38 16.67 -40.63 12.19
CA ARG A 38 16.28 -41.30 10.95
C ARG A 38 14.80 -41.66 10.91
N PHE A 39 14.26 -42.17 12.02
CA PHE A 39 12.84 -42.45 12.14
C PHE A 39 12.01 -41.16 12.07
N VAL A 40 12.40 -40.12 12.81
CA VAL A 40 11.71 -38.81 12.83
C VAL A 40 11.71 -38.16 11.44
N GLU A 41 12.83 -38.19 10.72
CA GLU A 41 12.94 -37.68 9.35
C GLU A 41 12.01 -38.43 8.40
N THR A 42 12.02 -39.77 8.44
CA THR A 42 11.18 -40.60 7.57
C THR A 42 9.68 -40.39 7.87
N ALA A 43 9.31 -40.37 9.15
CA ALA A 43 7.95 -40.08 9.59
C ALA A 43 7.51 -38.68 9.14
N SER A 44 8.38 -37.69 9.28
CA SER A 44 8.11 -36.30 8.87
C SER A 44 7.83 -36.21 7.36
N VAL A 45 8.61 -36.88 6.52
CA VAL A 45 8.37 -36.91 5.06
C VAL A 45 7.00 -37.49 4.72
N ASN A 46 6.60 -38.58 5.38
CA ASN A 46 5.29 -39.21 5.17
C ASN A 46 4.13 -38.29 5.62
N VAL A 47 4.27 -37.67 6.80
CA VAL A 47 3.28 -36.71 7.33
C VAL A 47 3.17 -35.48 6.42
N ILE A 48 4.28 -34.94 5.91
CA ILE A 48 4.27 -33.84 4.93
C ILE A 48 3.58 -34.27 3.64
N GLY A 49 3.84 -35.50 3.18
CA GLY A 49 3.14 -36.10 2.05
C GLY A 49 1.62 -36.10 2.26
N TYR A 50 1.17 -36.52 3.45
CA TYR A 50 -0.25 -36.53 3.79
C TYR A 50 -0.84 -35.12 3.92
N ILE A 51 -0.11 -34.16 4.50
CA ILE A 51 -0.53 -32.75 4.53
C ILE A 51 -0.76 -32.21 3.11
N ASN A 52 0.09 -32.57 2.15
CA ASN A 52 -0.11 -32.19 0.76
C ASN A 52 -1.34 -32.87 0.13
N LEU A 53 -1.66 -34.12 0.49
CA LEU A 53 -2.91 -34.77 0.09
C LEU A 53 -4.13 -34.06 0.69
N LEU A 54 -4.07 -33.69 1.96
CA LEU A 54 -5.14 -32.92 2.63
C LEU A 54 -5.34 -31.54 1.98
N ARG A 55 -4.26 -30.83 1.63
CA ARG A 55 -4.30 -29.56 0.90
C ARG A 55 -4.97 -29.72 -0.46
N LYS A 56 -4.58 -30.74 -1.24
CA LYS A 56 -5.21 -31.04 -2.54
C LYS A 56 -6.69 -31.41 -2.41
N ALA A 57 -7.06 -32.10 -1.33
CA ALA A 57 -8.44 -32.48 -1.05
C ALA A 57 -9.28 -31.34 -0.42
N GLY A 58 -8.71 -30.15 -0.20
CA GLY A 58 -9.39 -29.02 0.44
C GLY A 58 -9.69 -29.20 1.94
N LYS A 59 -9.14 -30.24 2.58
CA LYS A 59 -9.38 -30.55 4.00
C LYS A 59 -8.42 -29.79 4.91
N LEU A 60 -8.46 -28.46 4.81
CA LEU A 60 -7.48 -27.57 5.44
C LEU A 60 -7.52 -27.62 6.97
N GLU A 61 -8.68 -27.85 7.58
CA GLU A 61 -8.85 -27.87 9.05
C GLU A 61 -8.03 -28.97 9.75
N LEU A 62 -7.73 -30.05 9.03
CA LEU A 62 -6.95 -31.16 9.57
C LEU A 62 -5.45 -30.88 9.54
N ILE A 63 -4.99 -29.92 8.73
CA ILE A 63 -3.58 -29.70 8.47
C ILE A 63 -2.79 -29.32 9.74
N PRO A 64 -3.26 -28.39 10.61
CA PRO A 64 -2.56 -28.07 11.85
C PRO A 64 -2.34 -29.29 12.75
N LEU A 65 -3.30 -30.23 12.80
CA LEU A 65 -3.20 -31.45 13.61
C LEU A 65 -2.05 -32.35 13.14
N TYR A 66 -1.89 -32.53 11.84
CA TYR A 66 -0.78 -33.32 11.31
C TYR A 66 0.54 -32.56 11.39
N ALA A 67 0.51 -31.24 11.25
CA ALA A 67 1.70 -30.41 11.41
C ALA A 67 2.24 -30.44 12.85
N SER A 68 1.39 -30.59 13.88
CA SER A 68 1.87 -30.74 15.26
C SER A 68 2.64 -32.04 15.54
N LEU A 69 2.62 -33.00 14.60
CA LEU A 69 3.42 -34.23 14.69
C LEU A 69 4.85 -34.04 14.17
N LEU A 70 5.11 -32.94 13.46
CA LEU A 70 6.41 -32.63 12.89
C LEU A 70 7.31 -31.92 13.90
N PRO A 71 8.65 -32.00 13.73
CA PRO A 71 9.57 -31.11 14.45
C PRO A 71 9.19 -29.64 14.24
N GLU A 72 9.37 -28.81 15.27
CA GLU A 72 8.87 -27.43 15.33
C GLU A 72 9.23 -26.60 14.08
N ASP A 73 10.51 -26.57 13.69
CA ASP A 73 10.96 -25.83 12.50
C ASP A 73 10.33 -26.35 11.20
N THR A 74 10.13 -27.66 11.10
CA THR A 74 9.52 -28.29 9.94
C THR A 74 8.02 -28.00 9.89
N ALA A 75 7.34 -28.03 11.03
CA ALA A 75 5.95 -27.63 11.16
C ALA A 75 5.77 -26.16 10.73
N HIS A 76 6.64 -25.26 11.19
CA HIS A 76 6.60 -23.85 10.82
C HIS A 76 6.73 -23.63 9.31
N MET A 77 7.70 -24.29 8.68
CA MET A 77 7.91 -24.22 7.23
C MET A 77 6.71 -24.78 6.44
N VAL A 78 6.19 -25.93 6.86
CA VAL A 78 5.06 -26.59 6.16
C VAL A 78 3.80 -25.77 6.28
N LEU A 79 3.46 -25.31 7.49
CA LEU A 79 2.30 -24.46 7.72
C LEU A 79 2.43 -23.11 7.00
N GLY A 80 3.61 -22.49 6.99
CA GLY A 80 3.83 -21.24 6.26
C GLY A 80 3.52 -21.36 4.76
N ASN A 81 3.90 -22.47 4.13
CA ASN A 81 3.66 -22.74 2.71
C ASN A 81 2.21 -23.16 2.39
N VAL A 82 1.47 -23.67 3.37
CA VAL A 82 0.08 -24.11 3.18
C VAL A 82 -0.89 -22.98 3.48
N LEU A 83 -0.70 -22.27 4.59
CA LEU A 83 -1.62 -21.24 5.06
C LEU A 83 -1.72 -20.05 4.10
N ILE A 84 -0.66 -19.77 3.33
CA ILE A 84 -0.67 -18.69 2.33
C ILE A 84 -1.74 -18.84 1.24
N ASP A 85 -2.16 -20.08 0.97
CA ASP A 85 -3.20 -20.37 -0.02
C ASP A 85 -4.60 -20.03 0.48
N ILE A 86 -4.78 -19.86 1.79
CA ILE A 86 -6.08 -19.60 2.39
C ILE A 86 -6.42 -18.12 2.19
N VAL A 87 -7.47 -17.88 1.40
CA VAL A 87 -7.90 -16.53 1.02
C VAL A 87 -8.95 -15.99 1.99
N GLU A 88 -9.93 -16.80 2.34
CA GLU A 88 -11.10 -16.35 3.09
C GLU A 88 -10.76 -16.02 4.56
N PRO A 89 -11.14 -14.83 5.07
CA PRO A 89 -10.85 -14.43 6.45
C PRO A 89 -11.43 -15.37 7.50
N GLU A 90 -12.64 -15.90 7.28
CA GLU A 90 -13.27 -16.85 8.21
C GLU A 90 -12.46 -18.13 8.36
N ASP A 91 -11.94 -18.66 7.25
CA ASP A 91 -11.13 -19.87 7.26
C ASP A 91 -9.78 -19.62 7.95
N ARG A 92 -9.19 -18.42 7.79
CA ARG A 92 -7.99 -18.03 8.53
C ARG A 92 -8.24 -18.01 10.03
N GLU A 93 -9.36 -17.45 10.49
CA GLU A 93 -9.73 -17.44 11.91
C GLU A 93 -9.95 -18.84 12.48
N ARG A 94 -10.59 -19.73 11.71
CA ARG A 94 -10.75 -21.15 12.09
C ARG A 94 -9.38 -21.81 12.25
N GLN A 95 -8.47 -21.62 11.30
CA GLN A 95 -7.10 -22.15 11.38
C GLN A 95 -6.34 -21.62 12.59
N VAL A 96 -6.41 -20.32 12.86
CA VAL A 96 -5.79 -19.69 14.03
C VAL A 96 -6.33 -20.28 15.33
N THR A 97 -7.65 -20.53 15.39
CA THR A 97 -8.28 -21.17 16.56
C THR A 97 -7.77 -22.59 16.77
N ILE A 98 -7.62 -23.37 15.70
CA ILE A 98 -7.08 -24.74 15.76
C ILE A 98 -5.61 -24.70 16.20
N MET A 99 -4.78 -23.85 15.61
CA MET A 99 -3.36 -23.71 15.96
C MET A 99 -3.18 -23.32 17.43
N LYS A 100 -4.00 -22.40 17.96
CA LYS A 100 -3.99 -22.02 19.38
C LYS A 100 -4.31 -23.21 20.29
N ARG A 101 -5.28 -24.05 19.93
CA ARG A 101 -5.63 -25.26 20.71
C ARG A 101 -4.51 -26.29 20.72
N LEU A 102 -3.77 -26.39 19.62
CA LEU A 102 -2.63 -27.30 19.46
C LEU A 102 -1.31 -26.71 19.99
N ASN A 103 -1.34 -25.51 20.58
CA ASN A 103 -0.16 -24.79 21.07
C ASN A 103 0.92 -24.57 19.99
N ILE A 104 0.49 -24.37 18.73
CA ILE A 104 1.38 -24.08 17.61
C ILE A 104 1.68 -22.59 17.59
N ASN A 105 2.96 -22.23 17.48
CA ASN A 105 3.41 -20.84 17.48
C ASN A 105 3.13 -20.17 16.13
N LEU A 106 2.00 -19.47 16.03
CA LEU A 106 1.60 -18.73 14.82
C LEU A 106 2.66 -17.71 14.39
N SER A 107 3.29 -17.05 15.35
CA SER A 107 4.26 -15.98 15.13
C SER A 107 5.52 -16.49 14.43
N ALA A 108 6.02 -17.65 14.85
CA ALA A 108 7.12 -18.33 14.20
C ALA A 108 6.76 -18.80 12.78
N ILE A 109 5.50 -19.21 12.56
CA ILE A 109 5.00 -19.58 11.23
C ILE A 109 5.01 -18.39 10.28
N VAL A 110 4.43 -17.25 10.68
CA VAL A 110 4.36 -16.08 9.80
C VAL A 110 5.73 -15.45 9.55
N GLU A 111 6.65 -15.54 10.52
CA GLU A 111 8.05 -15.15 10.32
C GLU A 111 8.76 -16.05 9.30
N CYS A 112 8.59 -17.37 9.44
CA CYS A 112 9.12 -18.33 8.48
C CYS A 112 8.53 -18.12 7.09
N GLN A 113 7.22 -17.91 7.00
CA GLN A 113 6.50 -17.62 5.77
C GLN A 113 7.05 -16.35 5.09
N TRP A 114 7.20 -15.26 5.83
CA TRP A 114 7.76 -14.00 5.31
C TRP A 114 9.12 -14.19 4.68
N ARG A 115 10.05 -14.80 5.41
CA ARG A 115 11.41 -15.06 4.94
C ARG A 115 11.43 -15.92 3.68
N LEU A 116 10.59 -16.95 3.61
CA LEU A 116 10.50 -17.85 2.44
C LEU A 116 9.94 -17.12 1.21
N VAL A 117 8.82 -16.41 1.37
CA VAL A 117 8.13 -15.75 0.25
C VAL A 117 8.98 -14.60 -0.30
N ILE A 118 9.60 -13.80 0.58
CA ILE A 118 10.51 -12.72 0.16
C ILE A 118 11.72 -13.29 -0.59
N SER A 119 12.38 -14.32 -0.04
CA SER A 119 13.54 -14.94 -0.70
C SER A 119 13.19 -15.51 -2.08
N GLN A 120 12.00 -16.11 -2.23
CA GLN A 120 11.52 -16.60 -3.52
C GLN A 120 11.22 -15.47 -4.51
N ALA A 121 10.65 -14.38 -4.02
CA ALA A 121 10.38 -13.21 -4.85
C ALA A 121 11.68 -12.52 -5.29
N ASP A 122 12.66 -12.38 -4.40
CA ASP A 122 13.97 -11.78 -4.67
C ASP A 122 14.76 -12.57 -5.70
N ALA A 123 14.70 -13.91 -5.64
CA ALA A 123 15.36 -14.79 -6.59
C ALA A 123 14.83 -14.64 -8.03
N LYS A 124 13.61 -14.15 -8.20
CA LYS A 124 12.94 -13.94 -9.49
C LYS A 124 12.91 -12.47 -9.94
N GLU A 125 13.51 -11.55 -9.17
CA GLU A 125 13.33 -10.13 -9.42
C GLU A 125 14.25 -9.62 -10.54
N ASP A 126 13.64 -9.20 -11.65
CA ASP A 126 14.32 -8.52 -12.75
C ASP A 126 14.58 -7.05 -12.41
N LYS A 127 15.79 -6.77 -11.93
CA LYS A 127 16.27 -5.42 -11.57
C LYS A 127 16.50 -4.48 -12.77
N THR A 128 16.23 -4.93 -13.99
CA THR A 128 16.49 -4.19 -15.23
C THR A 128 15.27 -3.44 -15.77
N THR A 129 14.13 -3.52 -15.08
CA THR A 129 12.87 -2.91 -15.55
C THR A 129 12.95 -1.39 -15.46
N THR A 130 13.07 -0.73 -16.61
CA THR A 130 13.00 0.74 -16.68
C THR A 130 11.54 1.20 -16.65
N ILE A 131 11.19 1.99 -15.64
CA ILE A 131 9.86 2.60 -15.53
C ILE A 131 9.77 3.74 -16.54
N ARG A 132 8.88 3.62 -17.53
CA ARG A 132 8.60 4.68 -18.50
C ARG A 132 7.17 5.17 -18.34
N LEU A 133 7.04 6.34 -17.71
CA LEU A 133 5.76 7.03 -17.57
C LEU A 133 5.47 7.85 -18.82
N LYS A 134 4.18 7.97 -19.17
CA LYS A 134 3.76 8.72 -20.37
C LYS A 134 3.65 10.20 -20.04
N ARG A 135 4.00 11.06 -21.00
CA ARG A 135 3.77 12.50 -20.86
C ARG A 135 2.28 12.82 -20.95
N SER A 136 1.83 13.71 -20.07
CA SER A 136 0.50 14.30 -20.02
C SER A 136 0.30 15.35 -21.12
N VAL A 137 1.36 16.09 -21.48
CA VAL A 137 1.33 17.03 -22.61
C VAL A 137 1.76 16.32 -23.90
N ILE A 138 0.92 16.42 -24.92
CA ILE A 138 1.15 15.82 -26.24
C ILE A 138 1.51 16.92 -27.22
N HIS A 139 2.78 16.96 -27.64
CA HIS A 139 3.25 17.83 -28.71
C HIS A 139 2.88 17.24 -30.07
N GLN A 140 2.22 18.03 -30.92
CA GLN A 140 1.91 17.63 -32.29
C GLN A 140 2.89 18.29 -33.26
N PRO A 141 3.45 17.56 -34.25
CA PRO A 141 4.47 18.11 -35.15
C PRO A 141 3.96 19.23 -36.08
N LYS A 142 2.64 19.43 -36.20
CA LYS A 142 2.01 20.47 -37.04
C LYS A 142 0.82 21.17 -36.36
N GLY A 143 0.72 21.12 -35.03
CA GLY A 143 -0.42 21.66 -34.28
C GLY A 143 -0.06 22.16 -32.90
N LEU A 144 -1.01 22.84 -32.23
CA LEU A 144 -0.84 23.27 -30.84
C LEU A 144 -0.70 22.05 -29.92
N SER A 145 0.20 22.15 -28.94
CA SER A 145 0.30 21.20 -27.84
C SER A 145 -1.06 21.07 -27.14
N ARG A 146 -1.39 19.88 -26.65
CA ARG A 146 -2.62 19.65 -25.88
C ARG A 146 -2.38 18.81 -24.64
N ILE A 147 -3.21 19.01 -23.62
CA ILE A 147 -3.27 18.16 -22.44
C ILE A 147 -4.04 16.88 -22.81
N GLY A 148 -3.43 15.73 -22.58
CA GLY A 148 -4.04 14.42 -22.80
C GLY A 148 -4.92 13.99 -21.63
N PRO A 149 -5.97 13.18 -21.87
CA PRO A 149 -6.80 12.64 -20.80
C PRO A 149 -6.02 11.64 -19.93
N ILE A 150 -6.42 11.51 -18.68
CA ILE A 150 -5.88 10.52 -17.75
C ILE A 150 -6.23 9.12 -18.24
N LYS A 151 -5.27 8.19 -18.10
CA LYS A 151 -5.45 6.80 -18.51
C LYS A 151 -6.36 6.05 -17.53
N LYS A 152 -7.37 5.35 -18.04
CA LYS A 152 -8.30 4.49 -17.24
C LYS A 152 -7.67 3.28 -16.54
N ASN A 153 -6.40 2.98 -16.83
CA ASN A 153 -5.63 1.87 -16.27
C ASN A 153 -4.24 2.42 -15.91
N LEU A 154 -4.23 3.44 -15.07
CA LEU A 154 -3.04 4.14 -14.62
C LEU A 154 -2.22 3.25 -13.69
N LEU A 155 -2.88 2.59 -12.73
CA LEU A 155 -2.27 1.65 -11.79
C LEU A 155 -2.10 0.25 -12.40
N GLY A 156 -2.89 -0.06 -13.44
CA GLY A 156 -2.93 -1.40 -14.03
C GLY A 156 -3.96 -2.30 -13.35
N ARG A 157 -4.21 -3.50 -13.89
CA ARG A 157 -5.27 -4.42 -13.41
C ARG A 157 -4.78 -5.80 -13.00
N ARG A 158 -3.58 -6.19 -13.45
CA ARG A 158 -3.07 -7.55 -13.29
C ARG A 158 -1.99 -7.55 -12.23
N ILE A 159 -1.99 -8.62 -11.45
CA ILE A 159 -1.06 -8.83 -10.35
C ILE A 159 -0.46 -10.21 -10.56
N SER A 160 0.85 -10.29 -10.40
CA SER A 160 1.55 -11.57 -10.51
C SER A 160 1.19 -12.45 -9.32
N HIS A 161 1.35 -13.76 -9.49
CA HIS A 161 1.11 -14.70 -8.39
C HIS A 161 2.09 -14.45 -7.24
N GLU A 162 3.32 -14.06 -7.56
CA GLU A 162 4.36 -13.66 -6.61
C GLU A 162 3.93 -12.45 -5.77
N ASP A 163 3.43 -11.38 -6.40
CA ASP A 163 2.98 -10.18 -5.68
C ASP A 163 1.78 -10.47 -4.78
N GLU A 164 0.85 -11.30 -5.25
CA GLU A 164 -0.30 -11.75 -4.45
C GLU A 164 0.16 -12.54 -3.21
N TYR A 165 1.20 -13.37 -3.33
CA TYR A 165 1.75 -14.13 -2.20
C TYR A 165 2.43 -13.21 -1.17
N LEU A 166 3.14 -12.18 -1.64
CA LEU A 166 3.73 -11.16 -0.76
C LEU A 166 2.65 -10.44 0.07
N ILE A 167 1.55 -10.03 -0.58
CA ILE A 167 0.43 -9.35 0.08
C ILE A 167 -0.23 -10.28 1.10
N ARG A 168 -0.55 -11.52 0.71
CA ARG A 168 -1.17 -12.52 1.61
C ARG A 168 -0.28 -12.86 2.80
N CYS A 169 1.03 -12.92 2.59
CA CYS A 169 1.96 -13.14 3.70
C CYS A 169 1.85 -12.02 4.74
N LEU A 170 1.76 -10.76 4.31
CA LEU A 170 1.54 -9.65 5.24
C LEU A 170 0.16 -9.70 5.91
N GLU A 171 -0.90 -10.11 5.21
CA GLU A 171 -2.23 -10.26 5.81
C GLU A 171 -2.23 -11.23 6.99
N TRP A 172 -1.46 -12.32 6.90
CA TRP A 172 -1.34 -13.30 7.98
C TRP A 172 -0.76 -12.73 9.28
N HIS A 173 0.05 -11.67 9.20
CA HIS A 173 0.61 -11.00 10.38
C HIS A 173 -0.48 -10.37 11.26
N ARG A 174 -1.63 -10.03 10.69
CA ARG A 174 -2.76 -9.45 11.44
C ARG A 174 -3.37 -10.43 12.45
N TYR A 175 -3.15 -11.73 12.27
CA TYR A 175 -3.67 -12.76 13.16
C TYR A 175 -2.73 -13.11 14.32
N ALA A 176 -1.49 -12.61 14.30
CA ALA A 176 -0.49 -12.79 15.35
C ALA A 176 -0.24 -11.47 16.09
N ASP A 177 -0.74 -11.36 17.32
CA ASP A 177 -0.71 -10.11 18.11
C ASP A 177 0.69 -9.53 18.31
N ASP A 178 1.69 -10.39 18.48
CA ASP A 178 3.10 -10.03 18.65
C ASP A 178 3.78 -9.64 17.33
N GLN A 179 3.14 -9.91 16.19
CA GLN A 179 3.64 -9.60 14.85
C GLN A 179 3.03 -8.33 14.27
N LEU A 180 2.01 -7.74 14.92
CA LEU A 180 1.43 -6.46 14.52
C LEU A 180 2.46 -5.33 14.35
N PRO A 181 3.50 -5.18 15.19
CA PRO A 181 4.54 -4.18 14.98
C PRO A 181 5.31 -4.34 13.67
N ASN A 182 5.37 -5.55 13.12
CA ASN A 182 6.08 -5.83 11.87
C ASN A 182 5.26 -5.45 10.63
N ILE A 183 3.96 -5.15 10.76
CA ILE A 183 3.11 -4.83 9.61
C ILE A 183 3.58 -3.56 8.90
N CYS A 184 3.87 -2.49 9.63
CA CYS A 184 4.28 -1.23 9.01
C CYS A 184 5.65 -1.33 8.31
N PRO A 185 6.72 -1.83 8.96
CA PRO A 185 8.01 -2.02 8.29
C PRO A 185 7.94 -2.94 7.07
N ARG A 186 7.20 -4.05 7.17
CA ARG A 186 7.02 -5.01 6.06
C ARG A 186 6.16 -4.42 4.94
N GLY A 187 5.12 -3.68 5.29
CA GLY A 187 4.28 -2.94 4.35
C GLY A 187 5.06 -1.89 3.58
N THR A 188 5.87 -1.07 4.26
CA THR A 188 6.82 -0.13 3.63
C THR A 188 7.73 -0.84 2.66
N HIS A 189 8.35 -1.96 3.08
CA HIS A 189 9.19 -2.76 2.19
C HIS A 189 8.46 -3.24 0.93
N LEU A 190 7.22 -3.74 1.06
CA LEU A 190 6.42 -4.17 -0.11
C LEU A 190 6.04 -3.00 -1.01
N TYR A 191 5.64 -1.85 -0.47
CA TYR A 191 5.35 -0.67 -1.28
C TYR A 191 6.56 -0.23 -2.08
N LYS A 192 7.74 -0.12 -1.44
CA LYS A 192 8.99 0.22 -2.13
C LYS A 192 9.33 -0.79 -3.23
N ARG A 193 9.17 -2.09 -2.96
CA ARG A 193 9.38 -3.16 -3.94
C ARG A 193 8.42 -3.08 -5.14
N PHE A 194 7.14 -2.83 -4.90
CA PHE A 194 6.14 -2.75 -5.96
C PHE A 194 6.31 -1.48 -6.80
N MET A 195 6.49 -0.33 -6.16
CA MET A 195 6.71 0.95 -6.83
C MET A 195 8.07 0.97 -7.54
N GLY A 196 9.14 0.47 -6.92
CA GLY A 196 10.46 0.37 -7.53
C GLY A 196 10.48 -0.42 -8.84
N ALA A 197 9.58 -1.40 -8.99
CA ALA A 197 9.43 -2.22 -10.18
C ALA A 197 8.30 -1.76 -11.13
N GLY A 198 7.61 -0.66 -10.86
CA GLY A 198 6.48 -0.20 -11.69
C GLY A 198 5.18 -1.00 -11.52
N ARG A 199 5.08 -1.88 -10.52
CA ARG A 199 3.93 -2.77 -10.25
C ARG A 199 2.86 -2.09 -9.41
N LEU A 200 2.33 -0.97 -9.90
CA LEU A 200 1.36 -0.16 -9.14
C LEU A 200 0.05 -0.89 -8.81
N ALA A 201 -0.34 -1.89 -9.62
CA ALA A 201 -1.53 -2.72 -9.35
C ALA A 201 -1.38 -3.54 -8.06
N ALA A 202 -0.18 -4.07 -7.79
CA ALA A 202 0.11 -4.79 -6.55
C ALA A 202 0.11 -3.84 -5.34
N ALA A 203 0.67 -2.63 -5.50
CA ALA A 203 0.59 -1.60 -4.47
C ALA A 203 -0.85 -1.18 -4.14
N ARG A 204 -1.73 -1.08 -5.15
CA ARG A 204 -3.17 -0.84 -4.93
C ARG A 204 -3.83 -1.97 -4.14
N GLU A 205 -3.57 -3.23 -4.48
CA GLU A 205 -4.15 -4.33 -3.71
C GLU A 205 -3.63 -4.37 -2.29
N LEU A 206 -2.34 -4.06 -2.07
CA LEU A 206 -1.81 -3.92 -0.73
C LEU A 206 -2.59 -2.85 0.06
N PHE A 207 -2.77 -1.66 -0.52
CA PHE A 207 -3.57 -0.58 0.07
C PHE A 207 -5.02 -1.00 0.38
N ASN A 208 -5.63 -1.81 -0.46
CA ASN A 208 -7.01 -2.26 -0.23
C ASN A 208 -7.13 -3.27 0.92
N ARG A 209 -6.10 -4.10 1.15
CA ARG A 209 -6.17 -5.26 2.04
C ARG A 209 -5.42 -5.10 3.37
N VAL A 210 -4.32 -4.35 3.38
CA VAL A 210 -3.49 -4.10 4.56
C VAL A 210 -3.12 -2.61 4.61
N ARG A 211 -3.75 -1.88 5.52
CA ARG A 211 -3.48 -0.45 5.73
C ARG A 211 -2.85 -0.17 7.07
N VAL A 212 -2.10 0.94 7.15
CA VAL A 212 -1.57 1.46 8.42
C VAL A 212 -2.68 1.62 9.47
N ASN A 213 -3.86 2.10 9.06
CA ASN A 213 -5.01 2.29 9.95
C ASN A 213 -5.57 0.99 10.55
N MET A 214 -5.18 -0.18 10.02
CA MET A 214 -5.54 -1.47 10.61
C MET A 214 -4.63 -1.85 11.79
N VAL A 215 -3.46 -1.21 11.91
CA VAL A 215 -2.54 -1.42 13.02
C VAL A 215 -2.96 -0.48 14.17
N PRO A 216 -3.12 -1.02 15.39
CA PRO A 216 -3.48 -0.22 16.56
C PRO A 216 -2.57 1.00 16.79
N ALA A 217 -3.17 2.15 17.13
CA ALA A 217 -2.46 3.43 17.28
C ALA A 217 -1.41 3.43 18.41
N ASP A 218 -1.57 2.56 19.41
CA ASP A 218 -0.59 2.34 20.48
C ASP A 218 0.71 1.71 19.95
N ILE A 219 0.63 0.94 18.86
CA ILE A 219 1.78 0.36 18.17
C ILE A 219 2.41 1.37 17.21
N THR A 220 1.59 2.01 16.38
CA THR A 220 2.09 2.90 15.33
C THR A 220 2.55 4.26 15.86
N GLY A 221 2.05 4.69 17.02
CA GLY A 221 2.35 6.00 17.57
C GLY A 221 1.67 7.17 16.83
N LEU A 222 0.92 6.93 15.76
CA LEU A 222 0.32 7.98 14.90
C LEU A 222 -0.76 8.83 15.60
N GLY A 223 -1.19 8.43 16.80
CA GLY A 223 -2.12 9.19 17.65
C GLY A 223 -1.45 10.05 18.72
N HIS A 224 -0.12 10.08 18.80
CA HIS A 224 0.64 10.83 19.79
C HIS A 224 1.42 11.98 19.14
N SER A 225 1.86 12.94 19.94
CA SER A 225 2.68 14.05 19.45
C SER A 225 4.01 13.53 18.90
N PRO A 226 4.43 13.92 17.67
CA PRO A 226 5.72 13.53 17.11
C PRO A 226 6.90 13.85 18.04
N PHE A 227 6.81 15.00 18.71
CA PHE A 227 7.82 15.47 19.65
C PHE A 227 7.97 14.51 20.84
N GLU A 228 6.86 14.01 21.40
CA GLU A 228 6.90 13.09 22.54
C GLU A 228 7.48 11.73 22.17
N ILE A 229 7.23 11.24 20.95
CA ILE A 229 7.76 9.94 20.52
C ILE A 229 9.25 10.04 20.19
N LEU A 230 9.65 11.06 19.44
CA LEU A 230 11.01 11.20 18.94
C LEU A 230 11.98 11.72 20.02
N ALA A 231 11.54 12.61 20.91
CA ALA A 231 12.39 13.08 22.02
C ALA A 231 12.70 11.93 22.99
N ASN A 232 11.69 11.12 23.36
CA ASN A 232 11.88 9.97 24.23
C ASN A 232 12.77 8.89 23.58
N GLY A 233 12.80 8.77 22.24
CA GLY A 233 13.69 7.84 21.53
C GLY A 233 15.14 8.30 21.41
N SER A 234 15.45 9.53 21.83
CA SER A 234 16.77 10.17 21.64
C SER A 234 17.65 10.22 22.90
N GLU A 235 17.18 9.69 24.04
CA GLU A 235 17.93 9.80 25.30
C GLU A 235 18.45 8.45 25.81
N ASN A 236 19.76 8.41 26.08
CA ASN A 236 20.39 7.60 27.13
C ASN A 236 19.92 8.04 28.54
N GLY A 237 18.62 8.33 28.69
CA GLY A 237 17.99 8.79 29.92
C GLY A 237 17.56 7.59 30.74
N PHE A 238 17.88 7.63 32.03
CA PHE A 238 17.47 6.67 33.05
C PHE A 238 16.04 6.15 32.84
N ASP A 239 15.84 4.84 33.03
CA ASP A 239 14.52 4.26 33.29
C ASP A 239 13.85 5.07 34.41
N GLU A 240 13.00 6.04 34.05
CA GLU A 240 12.13 6.71 35.00
C GLU A 240 11.10 5.66 35.45
N LEU A 241 11.42 5.01 36.58
CA LEU A 241 10.45 4.34 37.43
C LEU A 241 9.20 5.23 37.52
N PRO A 242 7.99 4.73 37.22
CA PRO A 242 6.81 5.55 37.30
C PRO A 242 6.64 6.08 38.72
N SER A 243 6.77 7.40 38.87
CA SER A 243 6.55 8.11 40.12
C SER A 243 5.13 7.80 40.64
N PRO A 244 4.97 7.45 41.94
CA PRO A 244 3.70 7.02 42.49
C PRO A 244 2.77 8.21 42.69
N VAL A 245 2.07 8.63 41.63
CA VAL A 245 0.99 9.60 41.76
C VAL A 245 -0.19 8.89 42.44
N LYS A 246 -0.51 9.39 43.64
CA LYS A 246 -1.56 8.92 44.56
C LYS A 246 -2.88 8.66 43.83
N ALA A 247 -3.27 7.40 43.72
CA ALA A 247 -4.59 7.00 43.27
C ALA A 247 -5.63 7.46 44.30
N SER A 248 -6.58 8.28 43.86
CA SER A 248 -7.77 8.62 44.64
C SER A 248 -8.65 7.37 44.82
N PRO A 249 -9.09 7.04 46.05
CA PRO A 249 -9.76 5.78 46.35
C PRO A 249 -11.26 5.88 46.11
N THR A 250 -11.70 6.17 44.89
CA THR A 250 -13.12 6.09 44.53
C THR A 250 -13.29 5.83 43.03
N LYS A 251 -13.16 4.56 42.62
CA LYS A 251 -13.87 4.01 41.45
C LYS A 251 -13.73 2.48 41.45
N SER A 252 -14.87 1.82 41.44
CA SER A 252 -15.07 0.37 41.44
C SER A 252 -14.28 -0.37 40.35
N PRO A 253 -13.80 -1.60 40.60
CA PRO A 253 -13.10 -2.40 39.61
C PRO A 253 -14.11 -3.00 38.61
N ARG A 254 -14.31 -2.36 37.47
CA ARG A 254 -14.94 -3.02 36.32
C ARG A 254 -13.88 -3.75 35.53
N LYS A 255 -14.07 -5.07 35.44
CA LYS A 255 -13.41 -6.03 34.54
C LYS A 255 -13.10 -5.40 33.17
N SER A 256 -11.82 -5.15 32.92
CA SER A 256 -11.27 -5.14 31.56
C SER A 256 -10.01 -6.00 31.59
N GLY A 257 -10.15 -7.25 31.16
CA GLY A 257 -9.03 -8.15 30.91
C GLY A 257 -8.33 -7.77 29.62
N ILE A 258 -7.93 -6.51 29.47
CA ILE A 258 -6.98 -6.12 28.43
C ILE A 258 -5.63 -6.58 28.96
N GLN A 259 -5.12 -7.68 28.40
CA GLN A 259 -3.72 -8.06 28.59
C GLN A 259 -2.88 -6.83 28.23
N ARG A 260 -2.31 -6.17 29.25
CA ARG A 260 -1.40 -5.05 29.02
C ARG A 260 -0.20 -5.60 28.25
N ARG A 261 -0.10 -5.27 26.97
CA ARG A 261 1.09 -5.54 26.15
C ARG A 261 2.29 -4.94 26.90
N ARG A 262 3.42 -5.67 26.95
CA ARG A 262 4.64 -5.14 27.56
C ARG A 262 5.00 -3.82 26.87
N PRO A 263 5.34 -2.75 27.61
CA PRO A 263 5.74 -1.50 26.99
C PRO A 263 6.96 -1.76 26.10
N LEU A 264 6.87 -1.34 24.83
CA LEU A 264 8.00 -1.35 23.90
C LEU A 264 9.05 -0.35 24.40
N SER A 265 10.33 -0.65 24.17
CA SER A 265 11.40 0.31 24.49
C SER A 265 11.23 1.59 23.66
N SER A 266 11.70 2.71 24.20
CA SER A 266 11.51 4.02 23.59
C SER A 266 12.03 4.09 22.14
N ASN A 267 13.21 3.53 21.89
CA ASN A 267 13.82 3.50 20.56
C ASN A 267 13.02 2.66 19.56
N ILE A 268 12.45 1.53 20.00
CA ILE A 268 11.60 0.69 19.14
C ILE A 268 10.30 1.44 18.79
N ARG A 269 9.73 2.20 19.73
CA ARG A 269 8.54 3.02 19.47
C ARG A 269 8.81 4.13 18.46
N ALA A 270 9.96 4.79 18.56
CA ALA A 270 10.37 5.81 17.60
C ALA A 270 10.55 5.22 16.19
N GLU A 271 11.24 4.07 16.07
CA GLU A 271 11.40 3.38 14.79
C GLU A 271 10.05 2.97 14.18
N LEU A 272 9.16 2.36 14.97
CA LEU A 272 7.83 1.96 14.50
C LEU A 272 6.98 3.13 14.05
N TYR A 273 7.11 4.27 14.73
CA TYR A 273 6.45 5.51 14.34
C TYR A 273 6.93 6.01 12.98
N LEU A 274 8.24 6.07 12.77
CA LEU A 274 8.82 6.47 11.48
C LEU A 274 8.40 5.52 10.36
N GLN A 275 8.48 4.20 10.59
CA GLN A 275 8.06 3.19 9.61
C GLN A 275 6.56 3.28 9.28
N SER A 276 5.71 3.56 10.28
CA SER A 276 4.27 3.78 10.08
C SER A 276 3.98 5.05 9.29
N HIS A 277 4.76 6.11 9.51
CA HIS A 277 4.70 7.34 8.71
C HIS A 277 5.07 7.08 7.25
N THR A 278 6.20 6.41 7.00
CA THR A 278 6.64 6.09 5.64
C THR A 278 5.63 5.21 4.91
N MET A 279 5.06 4.19 5.57
CA MET A 279 3.99 3.39 4.97
C MET A 279 2.77 4.25 4.61
N ARG A 280 2.34 5.14 5.50
CA ARG A 280 1.18 6.02 5.28
C ARG A 280 1.42 7.00 4.12
N ASP A 281 2.63 7.53 4.00
CA ASP A 281 3.02 8.40 2.89
C ASP A 281 2.92 7.67 1.55
N LEU A 282 3.37 6.41 1.48
CA LEU A 282 3.23 5.57 0.29
C LEU A 282 1.74 5.24 -0.01
N GLU A 283 0.92 5.05 1.03
CA GLU A 283 -0.53 4.88 0.88
C GLU A 283 -1.22 6.11 0.28
N TYR A 284 -0.84 7.32 0.68
CA TYR A 284 -1.39 8.55 0.10
C TYR A 284 -1.15 8.64 -1.41
N LEU A 285 0.04 8.25 -1.87
CA LEU A 285 0.37 8.24 -3.30
C LEU A 285 -0.54 7.27 -4.07
N ILE A 286 -0.74 6.06 -3.54
CA ILE A 286 -1.62 5.06 -4.17
C ILE A 286 -3.08 5.53 -4.15
N ALA A 287 -3.54 6.11 -3.05
CA ALA A 287 -4.89 6.64 -2.93
C ALA A 287 -5.16 7.78 -3.93
N ALA A 288 -4.17 8.64 -4.17
CA ALA A 288 -4.24 9.70 -5.17
C ALA A 288 -4.35 9.13 -6.60
N PHE A 289 -3.47 8.19 -6.97
CA PHE A 289 -3.54 7.52 -8.27
C PHE A 289 -4.86 6.76 -8.51
N ASP A 290 -5.39 6.10 -7.49
CA ASP A 290 -6.66 5.35 -7.59
C ASP A 290 -7.86 6.29 -7.82
N SER A 291 -7.82 7.48 -7.21
CA SER A 291 -8.84 8.51 -7.44
C SER A 291 -8.76 9.11 -8.83
N LEU A 292 -7.55 9.32 -9.34
CA LEU A 292 -7.32 9.80 -10.71
C LEU A 292 -7.78 8.76 -11.75
N GLU A 293 -7.56 7.47 -11.51
CA GLU A 293 -8.09 6.38 -12.34
C GLU A 293 -9.63 6.34 -12.29
N THR A 294 -10.21 6.53 -11.11
CA THR A 294 -11.67 6.64 -10.91
C THR A 294 -12.25 7.81 -11.71
N TRP A 295 -11.62 8.99 -11.64
CA TRP A 295 -11.99 10.15 -12.45
C TRP A 295 -11.93 9.86 -13.95
N ALA A 296 -10.87 9.21 -14.42
CA ALA A 296 -10.76 8.83 -15.83
C ALA A 296 -11.90 7.90 -16.29
N GLY A 297 -12.32 6.97 -15.42
CA GLY A 297 -13.47 6.11 -15.67
C GLY A 297 -14.79 6.88 -15.70
N GLN A 298 -15.00 7.80 -14.76
CA GLN A 298 -16.22 8.61 -14.70
C GLN A 298 -16.32 9.61 -15.85
N MET A 299 -15.23 10.28 -16.23
CA MET A 299 -15.19 11.20 -17.35
C MET A 299 -15.56 10.53 -18.66
N ASP A 300 -15.09 9.31 -18.88
CA ASP A 300 -15.49 8.52 -20.04
C ASP A 300 -16.98 8.20 -20.02
N GLN A 301 -17.53 7.79 -18.87
CA GLN A 301 -18.99 7.58 -18.75
C GLN A 301 -19.77 8.86 -19.08
N TYR A 302 -19.31 10.00 -18.57
CA TYR A 302 -19.91 11.31 -18.84
C TYR A 302 -19.92 11.66 -20.33
N GLU A 303 -18.83 11.40 -21.06
CA GLU A 303 -18.75 11.66 -22.51
C GLU A 303 -19.76 10.82 -23.32
N HIS A 304 -20.19 9.68 -22.80
CA HIS A 304 -21.18 8.81 -23.45
C HIS A 304 -22.63 9.08 -23.00
N LEU A 305 -22.86 9.99 -22.05
CA LEU A 305 -24.21 10.37 -21.62
C LEU A 305 -24.90 11.21 -22.70
N SER A 306 -26.06 10.73 -23.17
CA SER A 306 -26.88 11.45 -24.16
C SER A 306 -27.95 12.36 -23.52
N ASP A 307 -28.41 12.04 -22.30
CA ASP A 307 -29.44 12.80 -21.60
C ASP A 307 -28.85 14.00 -20.84
N LYS A 308 -29.39 15.19 -21.10
CA LYS A 308 -28.97 16.46 -20.48
C LYS A 308 -29.25 16.50 -18.97
N GLN A 309 -30.33 15.87 -18.49
CA GLN A 309 -30.64 15.88 -17.07
C GLN A 309 -29.66 14.98 -16.30
N GLN A 310 -29.43 13.77 -16.81
CA GLN A 310 -28.42 12.85 -16.28
C GLN A 310 -27.01 13.48 -16.32
N ALA A 311 -26.66 14.16 -17.41
CA ALA A 311 -25.37 14.87 -17.51
C ALA A 311 -25.21 15.94 -16.43
N LYS A 312 -26.28 16.69 -16.08
CA LYS A 312 -26.22 17.71 -15.02
C LYS A 312 -26.03 17.10 -13.64
N GLU A 313 -26.69 15.97 -13.36
CA GLU A 313 -26.51 15.25 -12.10
C GLU A 313 -25.11 14.63 -12.01
N PHE A 314 -24.62 14.04 -13.10
CA PHE A 314 -23.30 13.43 -13.17
C PHE A 314 -22.16 14.44 -12.97
N ARG A 315 -22.34 15.70 -13.40
CA ARG A 315 -21.37 16.78 -13.09
C ARG A 315 -21.18 17.00 -11.58
N LYS A 316 -22.20 16.78 -10.75
CA LYS A 316 -22.04 16.86 -9.30
C LYS A 316 -21.16 15.73 -8.78
N THR A 317 -21.33 14.51 -9.32
CA THR A 317 -20.46 13.36 -9.02
C THR A 317 -19.01 13.63 -9.42
N LEU A 318 -18.81 14.25 -10.59
CA LEU A 318 -17.50 14.68 -11.05
C LEU A 318 -16.87 15.71 -10.10
N GLN A 319 -17.65 16.70 -9.62
CA GLN A 319 -17.16 17.67 -8.64
C GLN A 319 -16.69 17.01 -7.34
N VAL A 320 -17.52 16.12 -6.76
CA VAL A 320 -17.15 15.37 -5.54
C VAL A 320 -15.87 14.55 -5.75
N THR A 321 -15.70 13.99 -6.95
CA THR A 321 -14.50 13.21 -7.28
C THR A 321 -13.26 14.10 -7.39
N ILE A 322 -13.37 15.31 -7.95
CA ILE A 322 -12.27 16.29 -7.93
C ILE A 322 -11.93 16.70 -6.51
N ASP A 323 -12.93 17.01 -5.67
CA ASP A 323 -12.69 17.38 -4.28
C ASP A 323 -11.96 16.25 -3.52
N THR A 324 -12.35 14.99 -3.78
CA THR A 324 -11.69 13.80 -3.23
C THR A 324 -10.25 13.65 -3.73
N ILE A 325 -9.98 13.95 -5.01
CA ILE A 325 -8.63 13.92 -5.57
C ILE A 325 -7.77 14.99 -4.89
N THR A 326 -8.30 16.21 -4.74
CA THR A 326 -7.60 17.33 -4.09
C THR A 326 -7.20 16.98 -2.65
N GLU A 327 -8.14 16.45 -1.86
CA GLU A 327 -7.88 16.00 -0.48
C GLU A 327 -6.78 14.94 -0.40
N ARG A 328 -6.75 13.98 -1.35
CA ARG A 328 -5.75 12.91 -1.36
C ARG A 328 -4.38 13.35 -1.85
N ILE A 329 -4.29 14.46 -2.59
CA ILE A 329 -3.04 15.01 -3.11
C ILE A 329 -2.40 16.00 -2.15
N GLU A 330 -3.20 16.71 -1.34
CA GLU A 330 -2.69 17.69 -0.38
C GLU A 330 -1.53 17.18 0.50
N PRO A 331 -1.58 15.95 1.07
CA PRO A 331 -0.46 15.40 1.84
C PRO A 331 0.83 15.21 1.02
N LEU A 332 0.73 14.98 -0.29
CA LEU A 332 1.88 14.79 -1.17
C LEU A 332 2.59 16.11 -1.51
N CYS A 333 1.93 17.25 -1.27
CA CYS A 333 2.49 18.57 -1.57
C CYS A 333 3.39 19.12 -0.46
N GLY A 334 3.30 18.57 0.75
CA GLY A 334 4.10 18.97 1.90
C GLY A 334 5.42 18.19 2.03
N GLU A 335 5.83 17.98 3.28
CA GLU A 335 6.90 17.04 3.63
C GLU A 335 6.41 15.61 3.45
N TRP A 336 6.95 14.90 2.46
CA TRP A 336 6.51 13.57 2.06
C TRP A 336 7.73 12.65 1.87
N LEU A 337 7.67 11.45 2.46
CA LEU A 337 8.78 10.48 2.50
C LEU A 337 10.09 11.10 3.03
N SER A 338 10.01 11.84 4.13
CA SER A 338 11.15 12.60 4.70
C SER A 338 11.96 11.82 5.75
N TYR A 339 11.56 10.59 6.11
CA TYR A 339 12.16 9.81 7.19
C TYR A 339 12.70 8.45 6.73
N PRO A 340 13.82 8.42 5.99
CA PRO A 340 14.49 7.16 5.68
C PRO A 340 15.14 6.58 6.94
N LYS A 341 15.16 5.25 7.05
CA LYS A 341 15.86 4.51 8.11
C LYS A 341 17.37 4.50 7.92
N ASP A 342 17.82 4.36 6.67
CA ASP A 342 19.22 4.29 6.28
C ASP A 342 19.44 4.91 4.89
N ASP A 343 20.71 5.06 4.49
CA ASP A 343 21.08 5.66 3.21
C ASP A 343 20.57 4.85 2.01
N ALA A 344 20.43 3.52 2.15
CA ALA A 344 19.90 2.67 1.09
C ALA A 344 18.41 2.96 0.88
N GLU A 345 17.63 3.00 1.94
CA GLU A 345 16.23 3.39 1.90
C GLU A 345 16.07 4.83 1.39
N ALA A 346 16.95 5.76 1.77
CA ALA A 346 16.90 7.12 1.25
C ALA A 346 16.98 7.15 -0.29
N THR A 347 17.86 6.33 -0.89
CA THR A 347 17.93 6.23 -2.36
C THR A 347 16.69 5.63 -3.01
N GLU A 348 16.08 4.61 -2.37
CA GLU A 348 14.83 4.01 -2.86
C GLU A 348 13.66 5.01 -2.79
N LEU A 349 13.55 5.75 -1.69
CA LEU A 349 12.51 6.76 -1.51
C LEU A 349 12.69 7.93 -2.49
N GLU A 350 13.92 8.37 -2.74
CA GLU A 350 14.21 9.43 -3.71
C GLU A 350 13.90 8.99 -5.15
N PHE A 351 14.15 7.72 -5.48
CA PHE A 351 13.73 7.13 -6.75
C PHE A 351 12.20 7.16 -6.90
N ILE A 352 11.45 6.80 -5.85
CA ILE A 352 9.99 6.84 -5.84
C ILE A 352 9.49 8.29 -5.99
N LYS A 353 10.10 9.25 -5.28
CA LYS A 353 9.78 10.69 -5.38
C LYS A 353 9.93 11.20 -6.79
N SER A 354 11.13 11.10 -7.35
CA SER A 354 11.45 11.58 -8.69
C SER A 354 10.63 10.88 -9.78
N THR A 355 10.25 9.61 -9.59
CA THR A 355 9.47 8.86 -10.58
C THR A 355 7.98 9.21 -10.53
N TYR A 356 7.36 9.16 -9.36
CA TYR A 356 5.89 9.17 -9.25
C TYR A 356 5.29 10.51 -8.85
N LEU A 357 6.02 11.34 -8.10
CA LEU A 357 5.49 12.63 -7.64
C LEU A 357 5.20 13.59 -8.80
N PRO A 358 6.09 13.76 -9.81
CA PRO A 358 5.75 14.55 -10.99
C PRO A 358 4.56 13.98 -11.78
N GLU A 359 4.44 12.66 -11.85
CA GLU A 359 3.35 12.00 -12.59
C GLU A 359 1.99 12.22 -11.95
N VAL A 360 1.86 12.03 -10.63
CA VAL A 360 0.58 12.22 -9.93
C VAL A 360 0.13 13.68 -10.00
N ILE A 361 1.07 14.63 -9.91
CA ILE A 361 0.77 16.06 -9.99
C ILE A 361 0.37 16.48 -11.42
N LEU A 362 1.03 15.96 -12.46
CA LEU A 362 0.65 16.23 -13.85
C LEU A 362 -0.69 15.58 -14.23
N ALA A 363 -0.96 14.37 -13.72
CA ALA A 363 -2.25 13.73 -13.87
C ALA A 363 -3.34 14.54 -13.15
N TYR A 364 -3.08 15.04 -11.94
CA TYR A 364 -3.99 15.93 -11.23
C TYR A 364 -4.26 17.24 -11.96
N HIS A 365 -3.22 17.90 -12.46
CA HIS A 365 -3.38 19.07 -13.32
C HIS A 365 -4.28 18.76 -14.51
N SER A 366 -4.10 17.60 -15.14
CA SER A 366 -4.96 17.15 -16.25
C SER A 366 -6.42 16.95 -15.78
N ALA A 367 -6.66 16.35 -14.63
CA ALA A 367 -8.00 16.22 -14.04
C ALA A 367 -8.66 17.59 -13.87
N LEU A 368 -7.97 18.54 -13.23
CA LEU A 368 -8.45 19.91 -13.04
C LEU A 368 -8.72 20.62 -14.36
N PHE A 369 -7.86 20.44 -15.36
CA PHE A 369 -8.03 21.03 -16.68
C PHE A 369 -9.32 20.53 -17.35
N PHE A 370 -9.57 19.22 -17.36
CA PHE A 370 -10.81 18.68 -17.94
C PHE A 370 -12.04 19.04 -17.10
N ALA A 371 -11.93 19.02 -15.78
CA ALA A 371 -12.98 19.48 -14.86
C ALA A 371 -13.36 20.96 -15.12
N GLY A 372 -12.37 21.79 -15.43
CA GLY A 372 -12.56 23.19 -15.81
C GLY A 372 -13.42 23.40 -17.06
N HIS A 373 -13.43 22.43 -17.98
CA HIS A 373 -14.23 22.46 -19.20
C HIS A 373 -15.61 21.82 -19.02
N THR A 374 -15.78 20.90 -18.08
CA THR A 374 -17.03 20.16 -17.88
C THR A 374 -17.90 20.69 -16.74
N ILE A 375 -17.30 20.98 -15.58
CA ILE A 375 -17.99 21.41 -14.37
C ILE A 375 -18.13 22.92 -14.35
N GLY A 376 -17.00 23.63 -14.41
CA GLY A 376 -16.98 25.10 -14.35
C GLY A 376 -15.57 25.68 -14.44
N ARG A 377 -15.46 26.86 -15.04
CA ARG A 377 -14.17 27.51 -15.36
C ARG A 377 -13.38 27.94 -14.12
N GLU A 378 -14.05 28.11 -13.00
CA GLU A 378 -13.45 28.36 -11.69
C GLU A 378 -12.48 27.26 -11.28
N VAL A 379 -12.64 26.01 -11.75
CA VAL A 379 -11.68 24.94 -11.46
C VAL A 379 -10.33 25.19 -12.17
N LEU A 380 -10.32 25.92 -13.29
CA LEU A 380 -9.06 26.27 -13.98
C LEU A 380 -8.16 27.20 -13.16
N THR A 381 -8.70 27.95 -12.18
CA THR A 381 -7.83 28.73 -11.29
C THR A 381 -7.01 27.81 -10.38
N GLN A 382 -7.53 26.64 -10.02
CA GLN A 382 -6.80 25.64 -9.23
C GLN A 382 -5.60 25.09 -10.00
N CYS A 383 -5.69 24.94 -11.33
CA CYS A 383 -4.53 24.61 -12.17
C CYS A 383 -3.39 25.63 -12.00
N MET A 384 -3.71 26.92 -11.87
CA MET A 384 -2.69 27.96 -11.67
C MET A 384 -2.14 27.98 -10.24
N MET A 385 -2.98 27.76 -9.24
CA MET A 385 -2.56 27.69 -7.84
C MET A 385 -1.55 26.58 -7.60
N LEU A 386 -1.65 25.48 -8.38
CA LEU A 386 -0.68 24.39 -8.35
C LEU A 386 0.75 24.88 -8.62
N SER A 387 0.94 25.92 -9.44
CA SER A 387 2.28 26.49 -9.69
C SER A 387 2.88 27.12 -8.43
N SER A 388 2.05 27.81 -7.62
CA SER A 388 2.47 28.34 -6.32
C SER A 388 2.81 27.22 -5.35
N VAL A 389 1.97 26.19 -5.27
CA VAL A 389 2.20 25.03 -4.37
C VAL A 389 3.52 24.33 -4.71
N ILE A 390 3.78 24.07 -6.00
CA ILE A 390 5.02 23.43 -6.45
C ILE A 390 6.23 24.31 -6.13
N ALA A 391 6.16 25.63 -6.39
CA ALA A 391 7.24 26.56 -6.12
C ALA A 391 7.52 26.73 -4.62
N SER A 392 6.50 26.60 -3.76
CA SER A 392 6.65 26.68 -2.30
C SER A 392 7.24 25.42 -1.66
N SER A 393 7.23 24.28 -2.36
CA SER A 393 7.75 23.01 -1.86
C SER A 393 9.05 22.62 -2.56
N PRO A 394 10.21 22.70 -1.87
CA PRO A 394 11.50 22.31 -2.45
C PRO A 394 11.53 20.85 -2.88
N SER A 395 10.88 19.96 -2.12
CA SER A 395 10.78 18.52 -2.42
C SER A 395 10.07 18.27 -3.77
N LEU A 396 8.94 18.95 -4.00
CA LEU A 396 8.22 18.88 -5.27
C LEU A 396 9.06 19.44 -6.42
N THR A 397 9.61 20.65 -6.24
CA THR A 397 10.42 21.30 -7.28
C THR A 397 11.61 20.44 -7.68
N ASN A 398 12.34 19.88 -6.72
CA ASN A 398 13.48 19.00 -6.97
C ASN A 398 13.06 17.71 -7.70
N SER A 399 11.90 17.14 -7.36
CA SER A 399 11.36 15.95 -8.05
C SER A 399 11.06 16.23 -9.54
N PHE A 400 10.52 17.40 -9.87
CA PHE A 400 10.29 17.80 -11.28
C PHE A 400 11.59 18.05 -12.04
N ILE A 401 12.63 18.57 -11.38
CA ILE A 401 13.96 18.78 -11.97
C ILE A 401 14.64 17.42 -12.19
N ALA A 402 14.67 16.55 -11.18
CA ALA A 402 15.31 15.23 -11.25
C ALA A 402 14.69 14.33 -12.32
N SER A 403 13.37 14.41 -12.51
CA SER A 403 12.65 13.69 -13.57
C SER A 403 12.77 14.30 -14.96
N GLY A 404 13.29 15.52 -15.08
CA GLY A 404 13.35 16.26 -16.35
C GLY A 404 11.98 16.67 -16.90
N ARG A 405 10.96 16.79 -16.03
CA ARG A 405 9.56 17.08 -16.42
C ARG A 405 9.11 18.51 -16.14
N MET A 406 10.01 19.38 -15.70
CA MET A 406 9.68 20.79 -15.45
C MET A 406 9.11 21.49 -16.70
N CYS A 407 9.66 21.23 -17.89
CA CYS A 407 9.14 21.82 -19.14
C CYS A 407 7.69 21.37 -19.42
N GLU A 408 7.38 20.09 -19.16
CA GLU A 408 6.03 19.55 -19.35
C GLU A 408 5.02 20.20 -18.40
N LEU A 409 5.42 20.48 -17.16
CA LEU A 409 4.61 21.22 -16.20
C LEU A 409 4.32 22.64 -16.68
N VAL A 410 5.35 23.36 -17.14
CA VAL A 410 5.20 24.73 -17.66
C VAL A 410 4.29 24.76 -18.89
N ASP A 411 4.46 23.81 -19.81
CA ASP A 411 3.58 23.66 -20.98
C ASP A 411 2.12 23.39 -20.57
N ALA A 412 1.90 22.53 -19.57
CA ALA A 412 0.57 22.24 -19.05
C ALA A 412 -0.10 23.49 -18.44
N LEU A 413 0.65 24.26 -17.64
CA LEU A 413 0.17 25.52 -17.06
C LEU A 413 -0.14 26.57 -18.12
N ALA A 414 0.70 26.67 -19.15
CA ALA A 414 0.47 27.58 -20.28
C ALA A 414 -0.81 27.22 -21.05
N LEU A 415 -1.08 25.93 -21.27
CA LEU A 415 -2.31 25.46 -21.91
C LEU A 415 -3.55 25.76 -21.06
N SER A 416 -3.47 25.59 -19.73
CA SER A 416 -4.53 25.99 -18.79
C SER A 416 -4.78 27.51 -18.83
N SER A 417 -3.72 28.31 -18.91
CA SER A 417 -3.80 29.75 -19.06
C SER A 417 -4.49 30.18 -20.37
N ILE A 418 -4.14 29.56 -21.49
CA ILE A 418 -4.81 29.79 -22.79
C ILE A 418 -6.30 29.41 -22.72
N ALA A 419 -6.64 28.30 -22.07
CA ALA A 419 -8.03 27.89 -21.87
C ALA A 419 -8.83 28.93 -21.06
N MET A 420 -8.20 29.54 -20.04
CA MET A 420 -8.82 30.65 -19.30
C MET A 420 -8.97 31.94 -20.15
N MET A 421 -8.03 32.22 -21.07
CA MET A 421 -8.11 33.42 -21.93
C MET A 421 -9.15 33.29 -23.05
N SER A 422 -9.28 32.11 -23.66
CA SER A 422 -10.24 31.85 -24.75
C SER A 422 -11.70 31.89 -24.29
N ALA A 423 -11.94 32.02 -22.99
CA ALA A 423 -13.22 32.19 -22.35
C ALA A 423 -13.85 33.57 -22.64
N LYS A 424 -14.47 33.76 -23.82
CA LYS A 424 -15.29 34.96 -24.09
C LYS A 424 -16.38 35.14 -23.00
N ASP A 425 -16.47 36.35 -22.47
CA ASP A 425 -17.55 36.92 -21.64
C ASP A 425 -18.10 36.08 -20.48
N SER A 426 -17.24 35.59 -19.58
CA SER A 426 -17.74 35.21 -18.26
C SER A 426 -17.95 36.47 -17.41
N LYS A 427 -19.22 36.83 -17.13
CA LYS A 427 -19.61 37.79 -16.09
C LYS A 427 -19.28 37.26 -14.68
N LEU A 428 -18.02 36.90 -14.42
CA LEU A 428 -17.54 36.42 -13.13
C LEU A 428 -16.91 37.62 -12.40
N LYS A 429 -17.78 38.45 -11.80
CA LYS A 429 -17.39 39.43 -10.77
C LYS A 429 -17.37 38.82 -9.36
N LYS A 430 -17.55 37.50 -9.23
CA LYS A 430 -17.40 36.82 -7.94
C LYS A 430 -15.91 36.67 -7.65
N LYS A 431 -15.46 37.32 -6.59
CA LYS A 431 -14.18 36.99 -5.94
C LYS A 431 -14.25 35.52 -5.52
N LEU A 432 -13.23 34.74 -5.88
CA LEU A 432 -13.06 33.40 -5.31
C LEU A 432 -12.70 33.52 -3.82
N GLU A 433 -12.86 32.44 -3.06
CA GLU A 433 -12.71 32.41 -1.60
C GLU A 433 -11.37 32.96 -1.09
N ASP A 434 -10.33 32.93 -1.94
CA ASP A 434 -8.97 33.39 -1.61
C ASP A 434 -8.62 34.79 -2.17
N GLY A 435 -9.63 35.58 -2.55
CA GLY A 435 -9.45 36.93 -3.11
C GLY A 435 -8.95 36.96 -4.56
N ALA A 436 -8.69 35.81 -5.18
CA ALA A 436 -8.29 35.68 -6.57
C ALA A 436 -9.38 36.20 -7.53
N SER A 437 -8.96 36.95 -8.55
CA SER A 437 -9.82 37.44 -9.63
C SER A 437 -9.26 37.04 -10.99
N LEU A 438 -10.15 36.64 -11.91
CA LEU A 438 -9.81 36.22 -13.27
C LEU A 438 -9.49 37.41 -14.21
N ASP A 439 -9.32 38.62 -13.68
CA ASP A 439 -9.23 39.85 -14.47
C ASP A 439 -7.95 39.93 -15.31
N ILE A 440 -6.85 39.30 -14.88
CA ILE A 440 -5.59 39.22 -15.64
C ILE A 440 -5.73 38.47 -16.98
N TRP A 441 -6.77 37.64 -17.12
CA TRP A 441 -7.01 36.83 -18.32
C TRP A 441 -8.00 37.47 -19.30
N LYS A 442 -8.53 38.66 -18.98
CA LYS A 442 -9.43 39.42 -19.85
C LYS A 442 -8.62 40.33 -20.78
N ILE A 443 -7.90 39.72 -21.73
CA ILE A 443 -7.17 40.48 -22.74
C ILE A 443 -8.12 40.81 -23.90
N LYS A 444 -8.43 42.09 -24.10
CA LYS A 444 -9.08 42.56 -25.33
C LYS A 444 -7.97 42.79 -26.37
N PRO A 445 -8.04 42.20 -27.57
CA PRO A 445 -7.11 42.57 -28.63
C PRO A 445 -7.25 44.07 -28.91
N GLN A 446 -6.12 44.80 -29.00
CA GLN A 446 -6.14 46.17 -29.49
C GLN A 446 -6.74 46.11 -30.90
N GLN A 447 -7.83 46.84 -31.12
CA GLN A 447 -8.31 47.09 -32.48
C GLN A 447 -7.21 47.85 -33.19
N ASP A 448 -6.67 47.26 -34.26
CA ASP A 448 -5.79 47.97 -35.18
C ASP A 448 -6.49 49.27 -35.56
N VAL A 449 -5.90 50.39 -35.13
CA VAL A 449 -6.31 51.71 -35.59
C VAL A 449 -5.97 51.72 -37.08
N GLU A 450 -6.99 51.55 -37.92
CA GLU A 450 -6.88 51.83 -39.35
C GLU A 450 -6.29 53.24 -39.49
N LEU A 451 -5.03 53.29 -39.95
CA LEU A 451 -4.37 54.50 -40.40
C LEU A 451 -5.15 54.96 -41.64
N VAL A 452 -5.99 55.99 -41.46
CA VAL A 452 -6.64 56.75 -42.53
C VAL A 452 -5.63 57.58 -43.29
#